data_AF-A0A136INB2-F1
#
_entry.id   AF-A0A136INB2-F1
#
_cell.length_a   1.000
_cell.length_b   1.000
_cell.length_c   1.000
_cell.angle_alpha   90.00
_cell.angle_beta   90.00
_cell.angle_gamma   90.00
#
_symmetry.space_group_name_H-M   'P 1'
#
loop_
_entity.id
_entity.type
_entity.pdbx_description
1 polymer ?
#
loop_
_entity_poly.entity_id
_entity_poly.type
_entity_poly.pdbx_seq_one_letter_code
_entity_poly.pdbx_strand_id
1 'polypeptide(L)'
;MVFKIPSNLPESHAAALTSVVMTAAHVLHNLFKFPLPTARPADSPSPILIWGASSAVGLSALQLARASGFSNIFVTGSPARHDLLRSLGATRVFDYAAASVVADIKAAVEALGKGPISHALDAAGTMGEPSSADLMAQSVTDEAVLCSVVLRPGTKFLFLDSGSLERLGALHWAITNYGTKFEVPSSINFSYVQSERK
;
A
#
# COMPACT_ATOMS: atom_id res chain seq x y z
N MET A 1 -9.74 -2.44 -16.38
CA MET A 1 -10.80 -3.00 -15.52
C MET A 1 -11.98 -2.03 -15.51
N VAL A 2 -13.21 -2.54 -15.44
CA VAL A 2 -14.44 -1.74 -15.42
C VAL A 2 -15.27 -2.15 -14.21
N PHE A 3 -15.85 -1.17 -13.51
CA PHE A 3 -16.70 -1.40 -12.35
C PHE A 3 -18.03 -0.66 -12.53
N LYS A 4 -19.10 -1.20 -11.96
CA LYS A 4 -20.38 -0.50 -11.89
C LYS A 4 -20.25 0.67 -10.91
N ILE A 5 -20.61 1.87 -11.35
CA ILE A 5 -20.63 3.05 -10.49
C ILE A 5 -21.75 2.89 -9.45
N PRO A 6 -21.47 3.02 -8.14
CA PRO A 6 -22.49 3.05 -7.10
C PRO A 6 -23.46 4.21 -7.32
N SER A 7 -24.75 4.00 -7.06
CA SER A 7 -25.79 5.02 -7.29
C SER A 7 -25.61 6.31 -6.48
N ASN A 8 -24.83 6.25 -5.40
CA ASN A 8 -24.52 7.38 -4.52
C ASN A 8 -23.18 8.06 -4.83
N LEU A 9 -22.47 7.67 -5.89
CA LEU A 9 -21.18 8.23 -6.26
C LEU A 9 -21.28 9.02 -7.57
N PRO A 10 -21.01 10.34 -7.57
CA PRO A 10 -20.97 11.12 -8.81
C PRO A 10 -19.98 10.54 -9.82
N GLU A 11 -20.34 10.55 -11.10
CA GLU A 11 -19.53 9.94 -12.17
C GLU A 11 -18.12 10.53 -12.25
N SER A 12 -18.00 11.84 -12.04
CA SER A 12 -16.69 12.53 -12.00
C SER A 12 -15.78 12.02 -10.89
N HIS A 13 -16.34 11.61 -9.74
CA HIS A 13 -15.57 11.02 -8.65
C HIS A 13 -15.17 9.58 -8.99
N ALA A 14 -16.08 8.80 -9.57
CA ALA A 14 -15.80 7.42 -9.99
C ALA A 14 -14.65 7.33 -11.01
N ALA A 15 -14.60 8.26 -11.97
CA ALA A 15 -13.54 8.33 -12.97
C ALA A 15 -12.14 8.52 -12.34
N ALA A 16 -12.04 9.31 -11.27
CA ALA A 16 -10.77 9.60 -10.60
C ALA A 16 -10.26 8.44 -9.72
N LEU A 17 -11.15 7.58 -9.23
CA LEU A 17 -10.80 6.54 -8.24
C LEU A 17 -10.13 5.32 -8.86
N THR A 18 -10.48 4.96 -10.09
CA THR A 18 -10.18 3.63 -10.64
C THR A 18 -8.68 3.34 -10.59
N SER A 19 -7.83 4.22 -11.14
CA SER A 19 -6.38 4.00 -11.16
C SER A 19 -5.78 3.95 -9.75
N VAL A 20 -6.10 4.93 -8.90
CA VAL A 20 -5.47 5.13 -7.59
C VAL A 20 -5.88 4.07 -6.56
N VAL A 21 -7.15 3.65 -6.59
CA VAL A 21 -7.66 2.58 -5.72
C VAL A 21 -7.07 1.24 -6.16
N MET A 22 -6.94 0.99 -7.46
CA MET A 22 -6.30 -0.24 -7.94
C MET A 22 -4.84 -0.33 -7.53
N THR A 23 -4.07 0.77 -7.63
CA THR A 23 -2.68 0.80 -7.15
C THR A 23 -2.61 0.45 -5.67
N ALA A 24 -3.42 1.11 -4.83
CA ALA A 24 -3.46 0.85 -3.40
C ALA A 24 -3.87 -0.60 -3.09
N ALA A 25 -4.95 -1.09 -3.71
CA ALA A 25 -5.45 -2.45 -3.52
C ALA A 25 -4.41 -3.50 -3.96
N HIS A 26 -3.69 -3.23 -5.04
CA HIS A 26 -2.63 -4.13 -5.50
C HIS A 26 -1.48 -4.21 -4.50
N VAL A 27 -0.98 -3.07 -4.02
CA VAL A 27 0.08 -3.05 -3.01
C VAL A 27 -0.36 -3.80 -1.76
N LEU A 28 -1.53 -3.47 -1.21
CA LEU A 28 -1.96 -4.07 0.06
C LEU A 28 -2.28 -5.56 -0.07
N HIS A 29 -3.05 -5.97 -1.07
CA HIS A 29 -3.56 -7.34 -1.12
C HIS A 29 -2.68 -8.29 -1.92
N ASN A 30 -2.04 -7.81 -2.99
CA ASN A 30 -1.23 -8.67 -3.84
C ASN A 30 0.25 -8.63 -3.49
N LEU A 31 0.80 -7.47 -3.10
CA LEU A 31 2.21 -7.39 -2.71
C LEU A 31 2.38 -7.71 -1.22
N PHE A 32 1.69 -6.99 -0.33
CA PHE A 32 1.77 -7.18 1.12
C PHE A 32 0.94 -8.36 1.64
N LYS A 33 0.13 -8.98 0.77
CA LYS A 33 -0.71 -10.15 1.11
C LYS A 33 -1.71 -9.89 2.24
N PHE A 34 -2.13 -8.63 2.42
CA PHE A 34 -3.13 -8.28 3.42
C PHE A 34 -4.50 -8.82 3.04
N PRO A 35 -5.32 -9.23 4.02
CA PRO A 35 -6.66 -9.72 3.76
C PRO A 35 -7.50 -8.67 3.04
N LEU A 36 -8.43 -9.13 2.19
CA LEU A 36 -9.42 -8.25 1.58
C LEU A 36 -10.36 -7.70 2.68
N PRO A 37 -10.94 -6.50 2.49
CA PRO A 37 -11.86 -5.89 3.46
C PRO A 37 -13.08 -6.75 3.86
N THR A 38 -13.44 -7.74 3.04
CA THR A 38 -14.55 -8.67 3.29
C THR A 38 -14.15 -9.90 4.09
N ALA A 39 -12.86 -10.10 4.36
CA ALA A 39 -12.35 -11.16 5.20
C ALA A 39 -12.38 -10.74 6.69
N ARG A 40 -12.31 -11.71 7.60
CA ARG A 40 -12.22 -11.45 9.05
C ARG A 40 -11.09 -10.44 9.33
N PRO A 41 -11.30 -9.44 10.22
CA PRO A 41 -10.28 -8.43 10.50
C PRO A 41 -8.94 -9.07 10.81
N ALA A 42 -7.86 -8.54 10.22
CA ALA A 42 -6.52 -8.97 10.58
C ALA A 42 -6.27 -8.70 12.08
N ASP A 43 -5.98 -9.74 12.86
CA ASP A 43 -5.34 -9.59 14.18
C ASP A 43 -3.87 -9.22 13.97
N SER A 44 -3.58 -8.14 13.24
CA SER A 44 -2.21 -7.68 13.01
C SER A 44 -1.81 -6.74 14.15
N PRO A 45 -1.01 -7.19 15.13
CA PRO A 45 -0.57 -6.32 16.21
C PRO A 45 0.41 -5.26 15.69
N SER A 46 1.24 -5.60 14.71
CA SER A 46 2.33 -4.75 14.26
C SER A 46 1.85 -3.57 13.42
N PRO A 47 2.47 -2.38 13.58
CA PRO A 47 2.10 -1.21 12.79
C PRO A 47 2.48 -1.39 11.31
N ILE A 48 1.73 -0.70 10.44
CA ILE A 48 2.10 -0.45 9.04
C ILE A 48 2.38 1.04 8.87
N LEU A 49 3.23 1.38 7.89
CA LEU A 49 3.56 2.77 7.57
C LEU A 49 3.13 3.12 6.14
N ILE A 50 2.35 4.20 5.99
CA ILE A 50 2.02 4.78 4.68
C ILE A 50 2.65 6.17 4.60
N TRP A 51 3.75 6.26 3.86
CA TRP A 51 4.40 7.55 3.61
C TRP A 51 3.67 8.31 2.51
N GLY A 52 3.35 9.58 2.75
CA GLY A 52 2.62 10.41 1.78
C GLY A 52 1.13 10.10 1.72
N ALA A 53 0.48 9.84 2.86
CA ALA A 53 -0.91 9.41 2.91
C ALA A 53 -1.93 10.45 2.40
N SER A 54 -1.53 11.70 2.19
CA SER A 54 -2.37 12.73 1.55
C SER A 54 -2.41 12.62 0.02
N SER A 55 -1.63 11.74 -0.61
CA SER A 55 -1.75 11.46 -2.04
C SER A 55 -3.00 10.63 -2.35
N ALA A 56 -3.45 10.59 -3.61
CA ALA A 56 -4.64 9.82 -3.99
C ALA A 56 -4.47 8.31 -3.72
N VAL A 57 -3.27 7.77 -3.95
CA VAL A 57 -2.93 6.38 -3.60
C VAL A 57 -2.86 6.23 -2.07
N GLY A 58 -2.24 7.17 -1.36
CA GLY A 58 -2.11 7.14 0.09
C GLY A 58 -3.45 7.16 0.83
N LEU A 59 -4.40 8.01 0.41
CA LEU A 59 -5.75 8.09 0.96
C LEU A 59 -6.54 6.78 0.72
N SER A 60 -6.35 6.19 -0.45
CA SER A 60 -6.98 4.91 -0.81
C SER A 60 -6.38 3.77 0.03
N ALA A 61 -5.05 3.73 0.16
CA ALA A 61 -4.34 2.71 0.95
C ALA A 61 -4.70 2.78 2.44
N LEU A 62 -4.79 3.98 3.01
CA LEU A 62 -5.19 4.16 4.41
C LEU A 62 -6.58 3.57 4.68
N GLN A 63 -7.57 3.91 3.85
CA GLN A 63 -8.93 3.43 4.02
C GLN A 63 -9.06 1.92 3.75
N LEU A 64 -8.37 1.40 2.73
CA LEU A 64 -8.35 -0.03 2.45
C LEU A 64 -7.70 -0.82 3.59
N ALA A 65 -6.56 -0.35 4.12
CA ALA A 65 -5.91 -0.99 5.26
C ALA A 65 -6.82 -0.99 6.50
N ARG A 66 -7.55 0.10 6.77
CA ARG A 66 -8.56 0.12 7.83
C ARG A 66 -9.67 -0.88 7.60
N ALA A 67 -10.20 -0.92 6.38
CA ALA A 67 -11.26 -1.84 6.01
C ALA A 67 -10.81 -3.31 6.08
N SER A 68 -9.54 -3.59 5.86
CA SER A 68 -8.89 -4.90 6.07
C SER A 68 -8.64 -5.27 7.55
N GLY A 69 -9.04 -4.41 8.49
CA GLY A 69 -8.97 -4.68 9.93
C GLY A 69 -7.68 -4.24 10.61
N PHE A 70 -6.78 -3.51 9.94
CA PHE A 70 -5.57 -3.00 10.59
C PHE A 70 -5.96 -1.96 11.63
N SER A 71 -5.46 -2.14 12.86
CA SER A 71 -5.71 -1.25 14.00
C SER A 71 -4.58 -0.21 14.20
N ASN A 72 -3.35 -0.55 13.80
CA ASN A 72 -2.15 0.28 13.96
C ASN A 72 -1.65 0.78 12.61
N ILE A 73 -2.13 1.94 12.18
CA ILE A 73 -1.75 2.54 10.89
C ILE A 73 -1.04 3.87 11.14
N PHE A 74 0.24 3.90 10.86
CA PHE A 74 1.08 5.09 10.95
C PHE A 74 1.16 5.71 9.57
N VAL A 75 1.03 7.03 9.48
CA VAL A 75 1.06 7.72 8.21
C VAL A 75 1.85 9.02 8.27
N THR A 76 2.40 9.45 7.14
CA THR A 76 2.98 10.79 7.02
C THR A 76 2.11 11.69 6.15
N GLY A 77 2.06 12.98 6.47
CA GLY A 77 1.27 13.99 5.75
C GLY A 77 1.56 15.39 6.28
N SER A 78 1.22 16.41 5.51
CA SER A 78 1.42 17.79 5.97
C SER A 78 0.50 18.11 7.16
N PRO A 79 0.90 19.01 8.08
CA PRO A 79 0.13 19.32 9.29
C PRO A 79 -1.34 19.67 9.01
N ALA A 80 -1.59 20.42 7.92
CA ALA A 80 -2.94 20.81 7.49
C ALA A 80 -3.86 19.62 7.12
N ARG A 81 -3.32 18.42 6.92
CA ARG A 81 -4.07 17.20 6.59
C ARG A 81 -4.17 16.22 7.73
N HIS A 82 -3.56 16.49 8.89
CA HIS A 82 -3.52 15.54 10.00
C HIS A 82 -4.90 15.14 10.49
N ASP A 83 -5.83 16.09 10.64
CA ASP A 83 -7.18 15.80 11.12
C ASP A 83 -7.97 14.93 10.12
N LEU A 84 -7.85 15.23 8.82
CA LEU A 84 -8.42 14.40 7.77
C LEU A 84 -7.86 12.98 7.80
N LEU A 85 -6.53 12.83 7.94
CA LEU A 85 -5.91 11.51 7.97
C LEU A 85 -6.34 10.71 9.21
N ARG A 86 -6.50 11.35 10.36
CA ARG A 86 -7.07 10.71 11.56
C ARG A 86 -8.52 10.30 11.35
N SER A 87 -9.35 11.15 10.74
CA SER A 87 -10.76 10.83 10.48
C SER A 87 -10.94 9.69 9.49
N LEU A 88 -9.99 9.50 8.56
CA LEU A 88 -9.93 8.36 7.64
C LEU A 88 -9.30 7.11 8.27
N GLY A 89 -8.86 7.23 9.52
CA GLY A 89 -8.47 6.14 10.39
C GLY A 89 -7.00 6.11 10.74
N ALA A 90 -6.12 7.05 10.44
CA ALA A 90 -4.73 6.93 10.91
C ALA A 90 -4.62 6.86 12.45
N THR A 91 -3.81 5.95 13.00
CA THR A 91 -3.53 5.85 14.45
C THR A 91 -2.54 6.92 14.90
N ARG A 92 -1.53 7.17 14.06
CA ARG A 92 -0.50 8.19 14.25
C ARG A 92 -0.28 8.89 12.92
N VAL A 93 -0.15 10.21 12.97
CA VAL A 93 0.14 11.03 11.80
C VAL A 93 1.38 11.86 12.11
N PHE A 94 2.36 11.81 11.21
CA PHE A 94 3.63 12.51 11.34
C PHE A 94 3.76 13.56 10.24
N ASP A 95 4.39 14.70 10.56
CA ASP A 95 4.78 15.67 9.54
C ASP A 95 6.00 15.13 8.78
N TYR A 96 5.83 14.91 7.47
CA TYR A 96 6.93 14.41 6.64
C TYR A 96 8.08 15.41 6.49
N ALA A 97 7.82 16.71 6.72
CA ALA A 97 8.82 17.77 6.59
C ALA A 97 9.63 17.99 7.87
N ALA A 98 9.24 17.37 8.99
CA ALA A 98 9.98 17.47 10.24
C ALA A 98 11.34 16.77 10.11
N ALA A 99 12.43 17.44 10.50
CA ALA A 99 13.76 16.84 10.53
C ALA A 99 13.83 15.62 11.48
N SER A 100 12.96 15.56 12.48
CA SER A 100 12.84 14.47 13.45
C SER A 100 11.96 13.31 12.99
N VAL A 101 11.30 13.39 11.82
CA VAL A 101 10.22 12.46 11.44
C VAL A 101 10.60 10.97 11.58
N VAL A 102 11.82 10.60 11.19
CA VAL A 102 12.31 9.22 11.31
C VAL A 102 12.44 8.79 12.79
N ALA A 103 12.97 9.68 13.64
CA ALA A 103 13.10 9.42 15.06
C ALA A 103 11.73 9.35 15.75
N ASP A 104 10.81 10.23 15.36
CA ASP A 104 9.44 10.28 15.89
C ASP A 104 8.66 9.00 15.55
N ILE A 105 8.82 8.49 14.32
CA ILE A 105 8.22 7.22 13.91
C ILE A 105 8.78 6.07 14.74
N LYS A 106 10.11 5.99 14.90
CA LYS A 106 10.76 4.93 15.71
C LYS A 106 10.30 4.96 17.17
N ALA A 107 10.28 6.14 17.78
CA ALA A 107 9.79 6.33 19.14
C ALA A 107 8.31 5.92 19.27
N ALA A 108 7.47 6.22 18.28
CA ALA A 108 6.07 5.80 18.28
C ALA A 108 5.89 4.28 18.14
N VAL A 109 6.77 3.60 17.38
CA VAL A 109 6.80 2.14 17.28
C VAL A 109 7.16 1.52 18.63
N GLU A 110 8.21 2.03 19.28
CA GLU A 110 8.64 1.58 20.62
C GLU A 110 7.52 1.79 21.65
N ALA A 111 6.91 2.97 21.68
CA ALA A 111 5.82 3.29 22.60
C ALA A 111 4.56 2.44 22.36
N LEU A 112 4.31 1.99 21.12
CA LEU A 112 3.20 1.10 20.80
C LEU A 112 3.41 -0.30 21.39
N GLY A 113 4.67 -0.78 21.47
CA GLY A 113 5.00 -2.07 22.09
C GLY A 113 4.40 -3.30 21.37
N LYS A 114 4.08 -3.17 20.07
CA LYS A 114 3.48 -4.25 19.25
C LYS A 114 4.43 -4.80 18.17
N GLY A 115 5.73 -4.58 18.35
CA GLY A 115 6.77 -4.96 17.40
C GLY A 115 7.04 -3.90 16.32
N PRO A 116 8.02 -4.16 15.44
CA PRO A 116 8.45 -3.21 14.41
C PRO A 116 7.38 -2.98 13.34
N ILE A 117 7.58 -1.95 12.52
CA ILE A 117 6.78 -1.77 11.29
C ILE A 117 7.08 -2.94 10.35
N SER A 118 6.05 -3.73 10.03
CA SER A 118 6.20 -4.92 9.20
C SER A 118 6.17 -4.61 7.70
N HIS A 119 5.40 -3.59 7.31
CA HIS A 119 5.19 -3.20 5.92
C HIS A 119 5.16 -1.68 5.81
N ALA A 120 5.78 -1.14 4.75
CA ALA A 120 5.69 0.28 4.46
C ALA A 120 5.53 0.60 2.97
N LEU A 121 4.63 1.54 2.68
CA LEU A 121 4.29 2.02 1.35
C LEU A 121 4.73 3.49 1.18
N ASP A 122 5.62 3.75 0.22
CA ASP A 122 5.91 5.11 -0.27
C ASP A 122 4.89 5.48 -1.35
N ALA A 123 3.88 6.24 -0.95
CA ALA A 123 2.85 6.80 -1.84
C ALA A 123 3.14 8.25 -2.25
N ALA A 124 4.26 8.84 -1.82
CA ALA A 124 4.71 10.17 -2.23
C ALA A 124 5.62 10.09 -3.46
N GLY A 125 6.51 9.10 -3.50
CA GLY A 125 7.36 8.84 -4.66
C GLY A 125 8.29 10.00 -5.02
N THR A 126 8.74 10.79 -4.04
CA THR A 126 9.62 11.93 -4.34
C THR A 126 10.98 11.43 -4.82
N MET A 127 11.60 12.22 -5.70
CA MET A 127 12.94 11.98 -6.21
C MET A 127 13.83 13.09 -5.64
N GLY A 128 14.85 12.74 -4.87
CA GLY A 128 15.72 13.66 -4.13
C GLY A 128 16.56 12.93 -3.10
N GLU A 129 17.48 13.63 -2.44
CA GLU A 129 18.34 13.06 -1.41
C GLU A 129 18.22 13.87 -0.10
N PRO A 130 17.63 13.30 0.97
CA PRO A 130 16.92 12.03 1.00
C PRO A 130 15.54 12.10 0.33
N SER A 131 15.12 11.03 -0.35
CA SER A 131 13.77 10.90 -0.91
C SER A 131 12.76 10.43 0.15
N SER A 132 11.47 10.44 -0.20
CA SER A 132 10.42 9.85 0.64
C SER A 132 10.65 8.37 0.91
N ALA A 133 11.11 7.62 -0.09
CA ALA A 133 11.48 6.21 0.06
C ALA A 133 12.66 6.02 1.00
N ASP A 134 13.67 6.89 0.94
CA ASP A 134 14.86 6.80 1.81
C ASP A 134 14.47 7.04 3.27
N LEU A 135 13.71 8.10 3.54
CA LEU A 135 13.25 8.41 4.89
C LEU A 135 12.32 7.31 5.43
N MET A 136 11.45 6.77 4.58
CA MET A 136 10.58 5.65 4.95
C MET A 136 11.41 4.39 5.28
N ALA A 137 12.39 4.05 4.44
CA ALA A 137 13.26 2.89 4.65
C ALA A 137 14.11 3.04 5.92
N GLN A 138 14.56 4.25 6.25
CA GLN A 138 15.27 4.55 7.50
C GLN A 138 14.37 4.42 8.75
N SER A 139 13.05 4.49 8.58
CA SER A 139 12.06 4.43 9.68
C SER A 139 11.67 3.01 10.07
N VAL A 140 12.13 1.99 9.32
CA VAL A 140 11.76 0.59 9.53
C VAL A 140 13.00 -0.29 9.73
N THR A 141 12.81 -1.57 10.06
CA THR A 141 13.90 -2.55 10.13
C THR A 141 14.20 -3.14 8.75
N ASP A 142 15.26 -3.95 8.63
CA ASP A 142 15.65 -4.54 7.35
C ASP A 142 14.74 -5.67 6.88
N GLU A 143 13.99 -6.27 7.80
CA GLU A 143 13.02 -7.34 7.53
C GLU A 143 11.68 -6.79 7.03
N ALA A 144 11.46 -5.48 7.09
CA ALA A 144 10.22 -4.87 6.65
C ALA A 144 10.03 -4.98 5.14
N VAL A 145 8.80 -5.32 4.71
CA VAL A 145 8.44 -5.40 3.30
C VAL A 145 8.10 -4.01 2.79
N LEU A 146 8.85 -3.52 1.81
CA LEU A 146 8.73 -2.17 1.29
C LEU A 146 8.11 -2.14 -0.10
N CYS A 147 7.29 -1.13 -0.40
CA CYS A 147 6.81 -0.85 -1.74
C CYS A 147 6.79 0.67 -1.99
N SER A 148 7.01 1.08 -3.24
CA SER A 148 7.00 2.48 -3.66
C SER A 148 6.19 2.58 -4.95
N VAL A 149 5.39 3.64 -5.08
CA VAL A 149 4.65 3.94 -6.32
C VAL A 149 5.57 4.40 -7.47
N VAL A 150 6.82 4.73 -7.15
CA VAL A 150 7.89 5.03 -8.11
C VAL A 150 8.94 3.93 -8.07
N LEU A 151 9.48 3.55 -9.24
CA LEU A 151 10.54 2.55 -9.36
C LEU A 151 11.78 2.99 -8.56
N ARG A 152 12.33 2.08 -7.74
CA ARG A 152 13.56 2.28 -6.96
C ARG A 152 14.60 1.24 -7.39
N PRO A 153 15.40 1.50 -8.45
CA PRO A 153 16.34 0.52 -8.99
C PRO A 153 17.36 0.05 -7.95
N GLY A 154 17.61 -1.26 -7.89
CA GLY A 154 18.63 -1.84 -7.01
C GLY A 154 18.31 -1.80 -5.51
N THR A 155 17.04 -1.61 -5.13
CA THR A 155 16.62 -1.50 -3.72
C THR A 155 15.73 -2.68 -3.27
N LYS A 156 15.50 -2.81 -1.96
CA LYS A 156 14.61 -3.81 -1.32
C LYS A 156 13.10 -3.60 -1.57
N PHE A 157 12.73 -2.67 -2.44
CA PHE A 157 11.34 -2.32 -2.68
C PHE A 157 10.70 -3.28 -3.68
N LEU A 158 9.55 -3.84 -3.30
CA LEU A 158 8.67 -4.56 -4.21
C LEU A 158 8.19 -3.63 -5.32
N PHE A 159 8.27 -4.12 -6.56
CA PHE A 159 7.84 -3.39 -7.74
C PHE A 159 6.66 -4.08 -8.43
N LEU A 160 5.91 -3.30 -9.20
CA LEU A 160 4.89 -3.79 -10.12
C LEU A 160 5.58 -4.43 -11.32
N ASP A 161 5.88 -5.73 -11.24
CA ASP A 161 6.33 -6.46 -12.42
C ASP A 161 5.15 -6.82 -13.34
N SER A 162 5.45 -7.16 -14.59
CA SER A 162 4.43 -7.55 -15.58
C SER A 162 3.59 -8.76 -15.12
N GLY A 163 4.20 -9.71 -14.40
CA GLY A 163 3.50 -10.86 -13.84
C GLY A 163 2.47 -10.50 -12.76
N SER A 164 2.71 -9.41 -12.01
CA SER A 164 1.77 -8.88 -11.01
C SER A 164 0.57 -8.20 -11.66
N LEU A 165 0.75 -7.56 -12.82
CA LEU A 165 -0.33 -7.00 -13.63
C LEU A 165 -1.20 -8.09 -14.29
N GLU A 166 -0.59 -9.20 -14.71
CA GLU A 166 -1.33 -10.37 -15.21
C GLU A 166 -2.16 -11.03 -14.10
N ARG A 167 -1.62 -11.16 -12.88
CA ARG A 167 -2.36 -11.63 -11.70
C ARG A 167 -3.54 -10.71 -11.34
N LEU A 168 -3.40 -9.40 -11.52
CA LEU A 168 -4.53 -8.46 -11.39
C LEU A 168 -5.62 -8.73 -12.43
N GLY A 169 -5.24 -9.01 -13.67
CA GLY A 169 -6.18 -9.44 -14.72
C GLY A 169 -6.91 -10.73 -14.33
N ALA A 170 -6.19 -11.72 -13.79
CA ALA A 170 -6.77 -12.97 -13.32
C ALA A 170 -7.70 -12.80 -12.10
N LEU A 171 -7.32 -11.97 -11.13
CA LEU A 171 -8.14 -11.67 -9.95
C LEU A 171 -9.43 -10.92 -10.35
N HIS A 172 -9.32 -9.96 -11.28
CA HIS A 172 -10.47 -9.28 -11.87
C HIS A 172 -11.42 -10.27 -12.52
N TRP A 173 -10.91 -11.18 -13.34
CA TRP A 173 -11.70 -12.20 -14.01
C TRP A 173 -12.38 -13.14 -13.00
N ALA A 174 -11.68 -13.59 -11.96
CA ALA A 174 -12.22 -14.48 -10.93
C ALA A 174 -13.30 -13.81 -10.07
N ILE A 175 -13.11 -12.54 -9.68
CA ILE A 175 -14.11 -11.75 -8.93
C ILE A 175 -15.36 -11.52 -9.78
N THR A 176 -15.18 -11.30 -11.09
CA THR A 176 -16.30 -11.02 -12.01
C THR A 176 -17.08 -12.29 -12.36
N ASN A 177 -16.43 -13.46 -12.39
CA ASN A 177 -17.05 -14.68 -12.94
C ASN A 177 -17.34 -15.80 -11.92
N TYR A 178 -16.68 -15.85 -10.75
CA TYR A 178 -16.70 -17.06 -9.92
C TYR A 178 -17.00 -16.92 -8.43
N GLY A 179 -17.31 -15.73 -7.90
CA GLY A 179 -17.87 -15.60 -6.53
C GLY A 179 -17.19 -16.49 -5.46
N THR A 180 -16.02 -16.10 -4.97
CA THR A 180 -15.40 -16.61 -3.71
C THR A 180 -15.01 -18.09 -3.59
N LYS A 181 -14.77 -18.85 -4.67
CA LYS A 181 -14.04 -20.13 -4.55
C LYS A 181 -12.89 -20.20 -5.55
N PHE A 182 -11.66 -20.33 -5.03
CA PHE A 182 -10.47 -20.57 -5.86
C PHE A 182 -9.58 -21.63 -5.18
N GLU A 183 -9.35 -22.73 -5.88
CA GLU A 183 -8.19 -23.61 -5.70
C GLU A 183 -7.28 -23.42 -6.92
N VAL A 184 -5.97 -23.31 -6.69
CA VAL A 184 -4.97 -23.09 -7.77
C VAL A 184 -4.43 -24.44 -8.25
N PRO A 185 -4.56 -24.82 -9.55
CA PRO A 185 -3.94 -26.03 -10.06
C PRO A 185 -2.40 -25.88 -10.18
N SER A 186 -1.69 -26.95 -9.86
CA SER A 186 -0.21 -27.02 -9.74
C SER A 186 0.58 -27.06 -11.06
N SER A 187 -0.02 -26.72 -12.21
CA SER A 187 0.59 -27.00 -13.52
C SER A 187 0.64 -25.80 -14.46
N ILE A 188 1.22 -24.68 -14.03
CA ILE A 188 1.61 -23.62 -14.97
C ILE A 188 3.12 -23.40 -14.86
N ASN A 189 3.84 -23.86 -15.89
CA ASN A 189 5.28 -23.74 -16.05
C ASN A 189 5.54 -22.58 -17.02
N PHE A 190 6.31 -21.57 -16.62
CA PHE A 190 6.64 -20.42 -17.46
C PHE A 190 8.14 -20.43 -17.78
N SER A 191 8.47 -20.75 -19.04
CA SER A 191 9.82 -20.60 -19.58
C SER A 191 10.09 -19.16 -20.00
N TYR A 192 11.25 -18.67 -19.56
CA TYR A 192 11.80 -17.33 -19.78
C TYR A 192 12.31 -17.17 -21.23
N VAL A 193 11.99 -16.06 -21.89
CA VAL A 193 12.65 -15.64 -23.15
C VAL A 193 13.44 -14.37 -22.86
N GLN A 194 14.76 -14.49 -22.87
CA GLN A 194 15.67 -13.36 -23.00
C GLN A 194 15.54 -12.76 -24.40
N SER A 195 15.45 -11.43 -24.51
CA SER A 195 15.73 -10.72 -25.76
C SER A 195 16.78 -9.64 -25.53
N GLU A 196 18.00 -10.01 -25.89
CA GLU A 196 19.11 -9.25 -26.50
C GLU A 196 19.03 -7.71 -26.50
N ARG A 197 20.03 -7.09 -25.84
CA ARG A 197 20.52 -5.75 -26.20
C ARG A 197 21.60 -5.92 -27.27
N LYS A 198 21.48 -5.18 -28.37
CA LYS A 198 22.61 -4.77 -29.22
C LYS A 198 23.20 -3.49 -28.69
#